data_AF-A0AAW6Q398-F1
#
_entry.id   AF-A0AAW6Q398-F1
#
_cell.length_a   1.000
_cell.length_b   1.000
_cell.length_c   1.000
_cell.angle_alpha   90.00
_cell.angle_beta   90.00
_cell.angle_gamma   90.00
#
_symmetry.space_group_name_H-M   'P 1'
#
loop_
_entity.id
_entity.type
_entity.pdbx_description
1 polymer ?
#
loop_
_entity_poly.entity_id
_entity_poly.type
_entity_poly.pdbx_seq_one_letter_code
_entity_poly.pdbx_strand_id
1 'polypeptide(L)'
;MGTTILSFEDRIVIEMLRHEKRSLRYIADYLGFSKTTIFNEIHRLNGEYQAASAQANLESKLSRRGRKCSLTVNLKRLIEKKIKVQKWSIEQVAHVVMIAYKTIYNWVDQGLLEISLTDLPDHGIRRKRAKETRGTFSHGRSI
;
A
#
# COMPACT_ATOMS: atom_id res chain seq x y z
N MET A 1 -8.99 -16.02 -20.18
CA MET A 1 -8.40 -15.66 -18.87
C MET A 1 -9.45 -14.89 -18.10
N GLY A 2 -10.28 -15.57 -17.29
CA GLY A 2 -11.37 -14.91 -16.56
C GLY A 2 -10.82 -14.05 -15.43
N THR A 3 -11.38 -12.85 -15.26
CA THR A 3 -11.12 -11.97 -14.12
C THR A 3 -11.50 -12.69 -12.84
N THR A 4 -10.61 -12.74 -11.83
CA THR A 4 -10.89 -13.41 -10.55
C THR A 4 -11.76 -12.56 -9.61
N ILE A 5 -12.10 -11.33 -10.01
CA ILE A 5 -12.76 -10.32 -9.18
C ILE A 5 -14.00 -9.84 -9.93
N LEU A 6 -15.15 -9.88 -9.25
CA LEU A 6 -16.40 -9.29 -9.74
C LEU A 6 -16.22 -7.78 -9.93
N SER A 7 -16.56 -7.29 -11.11
CA SER A 7 -16.64 -5.87 -11.43
C SER A 7 -17.87 -5.22 -10.78
N PHE A 8 -18.00 -3.89 -10.90
CA PHE A 8 -19.20 -3.21 -10.44
C PHE A 8 -20.43 -3.59 -11.29
N GLU A 9 -20.24 -3.77 -12.60
CA GLU A 9 -21.28 -4.23 -13.53
C GLU A 9 -21.78 -5.63 -13.14
N ASP A 10 -20.87 -6.55 -12.82
CA ASP A 10 -21.24 -7.89 -12.36
C ASP A 10 -22.07 -7.82 -11.08
N ARG A 11 -21.73 -6.92 -10.14
CA ARG A 11 -22.48 -6.74 -8.90
C ARG A 11 -23.90 -6.25 -9.15
N ILE A 12 -24.10 -5.33 -10.10
CA ILE A 12 -25.43 -4.83 -10.51
C ILE A 12 -26.25 -5.98 -11.11
N VAL A 13 -25.64 -6.80 -11.97
CA VAL A 13 -26.31 -7.97 -12.55
C VAL A 13 -26.72 -8.97 -11.46
N ILE A 14 -25.86 -9.23 -10.47
CA ILE A 14 -26.19 -10.09 -9.32
C ILE A 14 -27.41 -9.53 -8.56
N GLU A 15 -27.44 -8.22 -8.30
CA GLU A 15 -28.55 -7.56 -7.59
C GLU A 15 -29.87 -7.70 -8.38
N MET A 16 -29.85 -7.39 -9.67
CA MET A 16 -31.00 -7.50 -10.56
C MET A 16 -31.56 -8.94 -10.61
N LEU A 17 -30.69 -9.92 -10.88
CA LEU A 17 -31.10 -11.33 -10.95
C LEU A 17 -31.57 -11.88 -9.60
N ARG A 18 -31.10 -11.30 -8.49
CA ARG A 18 -31.58 -11.64 -7.14
C ARG A 18 -32.99 -11.11 -6.90
N HIS A 19 -33.31 -9.90 -7.35
CA HIS A 19 -34.68 -9.36 -7.31
C HIS A 19 -35.64 -10.19 -8.18
N GLU A 20 -35.18 -10.73 -9.31
CA GLU A 20 -35.93 -11.71 -10.12
C GLU A 20 -36.05 -13.11 -9.49
N LYS A 21 -35.50 -13.32 -8.29
CA LYS A 21 -35.49 -14.62 -7.57
C LYS A 21 -34.82 -15.76 -8.37
N ARG A 22 -33.82 -15.44 -9.20
CA ARG A 22 -33.03 -16.46 -9.91
C ARG A 22 -32.17 -17.28 -8.95
N SER A 23 -31.88 -18.53 -9.32
CA SER A 23 -31.03 -19.41 -8.52
C SER A 23 -29.57 -18.95 -8.56
N LEU A 24 -28.82 -19.22 -7.49
CA LEU A 24 -27.38 -18.92 -7.43
C LEU A 24 -26.59 -19.60 -8.56
N ARG A 25 -27.04 -20.79 -8.99
CA ARG A 25 -26.44 -21.53 -10.09
C ARG A 25 -26.63 -20.78 -11.41
N TYR A 26 -27.84 -20.30 -11.67
CA TYR A 26 -28.16 -19.51 -12.86
C TYR A 26 -27.31 -18.24 -12.95
N ILE A 27 -27.21 -17.48 -11.85
CA ILE A 27 -26.40 -16.25 -11.81
C ILE A 27 -24.92 -16.55 -12.07
N ALA A 28 -24.41 -17.64 -11.49
CA ALA A 28 -23.04 -18.06 -11.67
C ALA A 28 -22.74 -18.46 -13.13
N ASP A 29 -23.61 -19.26 -13.73
CA ASP A 29 -23.49 -19.70 -15.12
C ASP A 29 -23.63 -18.50 -16.09
N TYR A 30 -24.51 -17.54 -15.79
CA TYR A 30 -24.71 -16.31 -16.59
C TYR A 30 -23.47 -15.40 -16.60
N LEU A 31 -22.85 -15.19 -15.44
CA LEU A 31 -21.65 -14.34 -15.31
C LEU A 31 -20.34 -15.09 -15.56
N GLY A 32 -20.38 -16.42 -15.74
CA GLY A 32 -19.18 -17.25 -15.91
C GLY A 32 -18.33 -17.39 -14.65
N PHE A 33 -18.93 -17.25 -13.46
CA PHE A 33 -18.25 -17.42 -12.16
C PHE A 33 -18.66 -18.72 -11.48
N SER A 34 -17.91 -19.10 -10.44
CA SER A 34 -18.32 -20.23 -9.58
C SER A 34 -19.54 -19.87 -8.74
N LYS A 35 -20.42 -20.84 -8.48
CA LYS A 35 -21.56 -20.68 -7.54
C LYS A 35 -21.11 -20.16 -6.17
N THR A 36 -19.93 -20.59 -5.70
CA THR A 36 -19.33 -20.15 -4.44
C THR A 36 -18.96 -18.66 -4.48
N THR A 37 -18.46 -18.14 -5.60
CA THR A 37 -18.16 -16.71 -5.76
C THR A 37 -19.43 -15.88 -5.60
N ILE A 38 -20.52 -16.27 -6.28
CA ILE A 38 -21.81 -15.57 -6.19
C ILE A 38 -22.41 -15.67 -4.79
N PHE A 39 -22.34 -16.85 -4.16
CA PHE A 39 -22.79 -17.05 -2.78
C PHE A 39 -22.06 -16.11 -1.80
N ASN A 40 -20.72 -16.07 -1.88
CA ASN A 40 -19.90 -15.22 -1.03
C ASN A 40 -20.17 -13.72 -1.27
N GLU A 41 -20.45 -13.34 -2.52
CA GLU A 41 -20.78 -11.95 -2.83
C GLU A 41 -22.12 -11.53 -2.24
N ILE A 42 -23.16 -12.35 -2.40
CA ILE A 42 -24.51 -12.07 -1.87
C ILE A 42 -24.48 -11.96 -0.34
N HIS A 43 -23.65 -12.77 0.33
CA HIS A 43 -23.51 -12.77 1.80
C HIS A 43 -22.34 -11.89 2.28
N ARG A 44 -21.83 -10.98 1.44
CA ARG A 44 -20.69 -10.10 1.79
C ARG A 44 -21.02 -9.16 2.95
N LEU A 45 -22.25 -8.67 3.02
CA LEU A 45 -22.75 -7.74 4.02
C LEU A 45 -23.97 -8.33 4.72
N ASN A 46 -24.23 -7.88 5.94
CA ASN A 46 -25.42 -8.27 6.69
C ASN A 46 -26.64 -7.52 6.14
N GLY A 47 -27.71 -8.24 5.82
CA GLY A 47 -28.96 -7.67 5.32
C GLY A 47 -29.24 -8.01 3.86
N GLU A 48 -30.07 -7.20 3.22
CA GLU A 48 -30.39 -7.34 1.80
C GLU A 48 -29.19 -6.96 0.94
N TYR A 49 -28.94 -7.75 -0.11
CA TYR A 49 -27.80 -7.53 -0.99
C TYR A 49 -28.02 -6.31 -1.87
N GLN A 50 -27.06 -5.40 -1.88
CA GLN A 50 -27.05 -4.19 -2.72
C GLN A 50 -25.68 -4.04 -3.38
N ALA A 51 -25.63 -3.84 -4.70
CA ALA A 51 -24.38 -3.75 -5.44
C ALA A 51 -23.54 -2.55 -4.99
N ALA A 52 -24.18 -1.39 -4.78
CA ALA A 52 -23.51 -0.17 -4.34
C ALA A 52 -22.80 -0.36 -2.98
N SER A 53 -23.48 -0.97 -2.02
CA SER A 53 -22.93 -1.27 -0.69
C SER A 53 -21.78 -2.28 -0.77
N ALA A 54 -21.91 -3.33 -1.58
CA ALA A 54 -20.87 -4.33 -1.80
C ALA A 54 -19.60 -3.71 -2.44
N GLN A 55 -19.79 -2.80 -3.41
CA GLN A 55 -18.71 -2.06 -4.05
C GLN A 55 -18.01 -1.11 -3.08
N ALA A 56 -18.75 -0.31 -2.32
CA ALA A 56 -18.18 0.58 -1.30
C ALA A 56 -17.38 -0.20 -0.24
N ASN A 57 -17.86 -1.39 0.15
CA ASN A 57 -17.12 -2.27 1.06
C ASN A 57 -15.79 -2.75 0.46
N LEU A 58 -15.79 -3.12 -0.83
CA LEU A 58 -14.56 -3.51 -1.54
C LEU A 58 -13.58 -2.34 -1.58
N GLU A 59 -14.01 -1.15 -1.97
CA GLU A 59 -13.17 0.05 -2.05
C GLU A 59 -12.59 0.42 -0.68
N SER A 60 -13.39 0.34 0.39
CA SER A 60 -12.92 0.53 1.76
C SER A 60 -11.86 -0.50 2.18
N LYS A 61 -12.00 -1.77 1.76
CA LYS A 61 -10.98 -2.80 2.04
C LYS A 61 -9.73 -2.60 1.19
N LEU A 62 -9.88 -2.15 -0.05
CA LEU A 62 -8.76 -1.86 -0.96
C LEU A 62 -7.95 -0.67 -0.48
N SER A 63 -8.59 0.38 0.03
CA SER A 63 -7.87 1.54 0.60
C SER A 63 -7.07 1.17 1.85
N ARG A 64 -7.51 0.14 2.59
CA ARG A 64 -6.81 -0.43 3.75
C ARG A 64 -5.76 -1.49 3.39
N ARG A 65 -5.64 -1.84 2.11
CA ARG A 65 -4.69 -2.85 1.63
C ARG A 65 -3.27 -2.29 1.66
N GLY A 66 -2.30 -3.16 1.89
CA GLY A 66 -0.88 -2.81 1.88
C GLY A 66 -0.25 -2.79 3.26
N ARG A 67 1.06 -2.52 3.30
CA ARG A 67 1.84 -2.48 4.54
C ARG A 67 1.58 -1.16 5.25
N LYS A 68 1.09 -1.23 6.49
CA LYS A 68 0.94 -0.04 7.34
C LYS A 68 2.30 0.59 7.63
N CYS A 69 2.37 1.92 7.62
CA CYS A 69 3.57 2.64 8.00
C CYS A 69 3.84 2.44 9.50
N SER A 70 5.09 2.11 9.86
CA SER A 70 5.50 1.94 11.27
C SER A 70 5.87 3.26 11.96
N LEU A 71 5.74 4.39 11.26
CA LEU A 71 6.00 5.72 11.82
C LEU A 71 4.87 6.15 12.74
N THR A 72 5.11 6.10 14.06
CA THR A 72 4.19 6.65 15.06
C THR A 72 4.45 8.14 15.31
N VAL A 73 3.48 8.86 15.88
CA VAL A 73 3.63 10.30 16.18
C VAL A 73 4.80 10.57 17.13
N ASN A 74 4.99 9.72 18.14
CA ASN A 74 6.10 9.84 19.07
C ASN A 74 7.44 9.56 18.39
N LEU A 75 7.49 8.57 17.50
CA LEU A 75 8.68 8.25 16.73
C LEU A 75 9.06 9.38 15.77
N LYS A 76 8.07 9.95 15.06
CA LYS A 76 8.24 11.13 14.21
C LYS A 76 8.88 12.28 15.00
N ARG A 77 8.27 12.65 16.13
CA ARG A 77 8.77 13.74 17.00
C ARG A 77 10.19 13.48 17.50
N LEU A 78 10.49 12.24 17.87
CA LEU A 78 11.83 11.86 18.32
C LEU A 78 12.88 12.02 17.21
N ILE A 79 12.59 11.49 16.02
CA ILE A 79 13.47 11.59 14.85
C ILE A 79 13.71 13.06 14.49
N GLU A 80 12.65 13.86 14.41
CA GLU A 80 12.73 15.29 14.10
C GLU A 80 13.54 16.07 15.13
N LYS A 81 13.33 15.81 16.42
CA LYS A 81 14.11 16.44 17.49
C LYS A 81 15.60 16.09 17.39
N LYS A 82 15.92 14.82 17.16
CA LYS A 82 17.32 14.36 17.05
C LYS A 82 18.03 14.97 15.84
N ILE A 83 17.35 15.07 14.70
CA ILE A 83 17.95 15.62 13.48
C ILE A 83 18.01 17.16 13.53
N LYS A 84 16.90 17.84 13.84
CA LYS A 84 16.86 19.32 13.79
C LYS A 84 17.64 19.97 14.92
N VAL A 85 17.46 19.50 16.16
CA VAL A 85 18.03 20.14 17.36
C VAL A 85 19.44 19.62 17.62
N GLN A 86 19.62 18.30 17.65
CA GLN A 86 20.91 17.70 18.00
C GLN A 86 21.84 17.52 16.81
N LYS A 87 21.37 17.82 15.59
CA LYS A 87 22.14 17.69 14.34
C LYS A 87 22.73 16.30 14.14
N TRP A 88 22.01 15.26 14.58
CA TRP A 88 22.43 13.87 14.37
C TRP A 88 22.24 13.45 12.91
N SER A 89 23.13 12.58 12.42
CA SER A 89 22.96 11.89 11.13
C SER A 89 21.79 10.91 11.18
N ILE A 90 21.22 10.59 10.02
CA ILE A 90 20.14 9.59 9.92
C ILE A 90 20.61 8.22 10.40
N GLU A 91 21.86 7.85 10.14
CA GLU A 91 22.44 6.58 10.60
C GLU A 91 22.51 6.49 12.12
N GLN A 92 22.90 7.58 12.80
CA GLN A 92 22.91 7.63 14.27
C GLN A 92 21.50 7.51 14.84
N VAL A 93 20.54 8.25 14.26
CA VAL A 93 19.13 8.16 14.68
C VAL A 93 18.57 6.77 14.45
N ALA A 94 18.84 6.17 13.28
CA ALA A 94 18.44 4.82 12.93
C ALA A 94 18.97 3.79 13.92
N HIS A 95 20.24 3.92 14.33
CA HIS A 95 20.85 3.06 15.34
C HIS A 95 20.16 3.19 16.70
N VAL A 96 19.92 4.41 17.19
CA VAL A 96 19.25 4.63 18.49
C VAL A 96 17.80 4.15 18.49
N VAL A 97 17.11 4.33 17.37
CA VAL A 97 15.71 3.93 17.20
C VAL A 97 15.57 2.44 16.81
N MET A 98 16.69 1.76 16.55
CA MET A 98 16.73 0.34 16.13
C MET A 98 15.92 0.06 14.85
N ILE A 99 15.98 0.97 13.88
CA ILE A 99 15.34 0.81 12.56
C ILE A 99 16.37 0.93 11.44
N ALA A 100 16.09 0.34 10.29
CA ALA A 100 16.97 0.52 9.13
C ALA A 100 17.00 2.00 8.69
N TYR A 101 18.19 2.57 8.51
CA TYR A 101 18.37 3.96 8.09
C TYR A 101 17.66 4.28 6.76
N LYS A 102 17.55 3.29 5.86
CA LYS A 102 16.80 3.41 4.60
C LYS A 102 15.33 3.73 4.83
N THR A 103 14.73 3.23 5.92
CA THR A 103 13.34 3.50 6.29
C THR A 103 13.12 4.97 6.61
N ILE A 104 14.03 5.58 7.36
CA ILE A 104 13.97 7.01 7.69
C ILE A 104 14.05 7.85 6.42
N TYR A 105 14.99 7.53 5.52
CA TYR A 105 15.06 8.25 4.24
C TYR A 105 13.81 8.08 3.38
N ASN A 106 13.18 6.89 3.36
CA ASN A 106 11.94 6.70 2.63
C ASN A 106 10.81 7.56 3.21
N TRP A 107 10.77 7.74 4.53
CA TRP A 107 9.81 8.65 5.17
C TRP A 107 10.07 10.12 4.87
N VAL A 108 11.34 10.52 4.74
CA VAL A 108 11.70 11.86 4.24
C VAL A 108 11.24 12.04 2.80
N ASP A 109 11.54 11.09 1.91
CA ASP A 109 11.16 11.15 0.49
C ASP A 109 9.63 11.16 0.30
N GLN A 110 8.89 10.49 1.18
CA GLN A 110 7.42 10.48 1.20
C GLN A 110 6.80 11.74 1.84
N GLY A 111 7.60 12.66 2.38
CA GLY A 111 7.12 13.85 3.09
C GLY A 111 6.43 13.56 4.42
N LEU A 112 6.68 12.39 5.02
CA LEU A 112 6.07 12.03 6.31
C LEU A 112 6.76 12.69 7.51
N LEU A 113 8.04 13.04 7.34
CA LEU A 113 8.85 13.78 8.30
C LEU A 113 8.98 15.23 7.82
N GLU A 114 8.90 16.19 8.74
CA GLU A 114 9.12 17.62 8.46
C GLU A 114 10.61 17.94 8.36
N ILE A 115 11.38 17.12 7.66
CA ILE A 115 12.83 17.21 7.56
C ILE A 115 13.17 17.30 6.09
N SER A 116 13.94 18.32 5.72
CA SER A 116 14.51 18.45 4.39
C SER A 116 15.86 17.73 4.33
N LEU A 117 16.28 17.31 3.14
CA LEU A 117 17.63 16.75 2.98
C LEU A 117 18.71 17.76 3.37
N THR A 118 18.42 19.06 3.32
CA THR A 118 19.32 20.13 3.74
C THR A 118 19.47 20.26 5.26
N ASP A 119 18.56 19.70 6.05
CA ASP A 119 18.66 19.70 7.51
C ASP A 119 19.64 18.66 8.03
N LEU A 120 20.08 17.74 7.16
CA LEU A 120 21.04 16.70 7.49
C LEU A 120 22.46 17.25 7.44
N PRO A 121 23.33 16.86 8.39
CA PRO A 121 24.74 17.29 8.39
C PRO A 121 25.47 17.02 7.06
N ASP A 122 25.19 15.87 6.45
CA ASP A 122 25.81 15.46 5.18
C ASP A 122 24.98 15.88 3.94
N HIS A 123 23.89 16.65 4.09
CA HIS A 123 22.99 17.06 3.00
C HIS A 123 22.52 15.92 2.07
N GLY A 124 22.45 14.68 2.60
CA GLY A 124 22.13 13.49 1.83
C GLY A 124 23.21 13.01 0.83
N ILE A 125 24.47 13.49 0.93
CA ILE A 125 25.58 13.14 0.03
C ILE A 125 25.77 11.62 -0.07
N ARG A 126 25.72 10.89 1.06
CA ARG A 126 25.85 9.42 1.08
C ARG A 126 24.80 8.72 0.22
N ARG A 127 23.54 9.19 0.29
CA ARG A 127 22.42 8.66 -0.52
C ARG A 127 22.56 9.02 -1.99
N LYS A 128 23.09 10.21 -2.32
CA LYS A 128 23.40 10.62 -3.70
C LYS A 128 24.49 9.72 -4.31
N ARG A 129 25.59 9.52 -3.59
CA ARG A 129 26.70 8.63 -4.02
C ARG A 129 26.24 7.18 -4.22
N ALA A 130 25.34 6.67 -3.37
CA ALA A 130 24.80 5.32 -3.53
C ALA A 130 23.96 5.12 -4.80
N LYS A 131 23.42 6.20 -5.39
CA LYS A 131 22.70 6.17 -6.67
C LYS A 131 23.60 6.51 -7.87
N GLU A 132 24.83 6.96 -7.63
CA GLU A 132 25.79 7.33 -8.67
C GLU A 132 26.32 6.07 -9.36
N THR A 133 26.16 5.99 -10.68
CA THR A 133 26.66 4.87 -11.52
C THR A 133 27.88 5.26 -12.36
N ARG A 134 28.38 6.48 -12.21
CA ARG A 134 29.61 6.92 -12.90
C ARG A 134 30.80 6.13 -12.36
N GLY A 135 31.51 5.43 -13.23
CA GLY A 135 32.63 4.57 -12.85
C GLY A 135 32.24 3.15 -12.41
N THR A 136 30.97 2.77 -12.44
CA THR A 136 30.57 1.36 -12.25
C THR A 136 30.67 0.60 -13.57
N PHE A 137 31.67 -0.26 -13.69
CA PHE A 137 31.81 -1.16 -14.84
C PHE A 137 30.78 -2.29 -14.73
N SER A 138 29.92 -2.45 -15.74
CA SER A 138 28.91 -3.52 -15.80
C SER A 138 29.47 -4.88 -16.24
N HIS A 139 30.66 -4.88 -16.86
CA HIS A 139 31.34 -6.06 -17.35
C HIS A 139 32.77 -6.09 -16.81
N GLY A 140 33.28 -7.32 -16.64
CA GLY A 140 34.47 -7.65 -15.87
C GLY A 140 35.70 -6.79 -16.16
N ARG A 141 36.49 -6.64 -15.09
CA ARG A 141 37.83 -6.06 -15.09
C ARG A 141 38.65 -6.73 -16.19
N SER A 142 39.07 -5.99 -17.22
CA SER A 142 40.16 -6.46 -18.07
C SER A 142 41.40 -6.60 -17.19
N ILE A 143 41.98 -7.80 -17.25
CA ILE A 143 43.24 -8.17 -16.59
C ILE A 143 44.36 -7.30 -17.15
#